data_AF-A0A962LBN5-F1
#
_entry.id   AF-A0A962LBN5-F1
#
_cell.length_a   1.000
_cell.length_b   1.000
_cell.length_c   1.000
_cell.angle_alpha   90.00
_cell.angle_beta   90.00
_cell.angle_gamma   90.00
#
_symmetry.space_group_name_H-M   'P 1'
#
loop_
_entity.id
_entity.type
_entity.pdbx_description
1 polymer ?
#
loop_
_entity_poly.entity_id
_entity_poly.type
_entity_poly.pdbx_seq_one_letter_code
_entity_poly.pdbx_strand_id
1 'polypeptide(L)'
;MDLADKYRQSNPWPAREGQRVLFILDTRNSFEQDLLKQWIHHHRASGSEEFEAPQVCLKLGDDRRAVDSDQLLIALALPADTLVAPLRVAWLPSQEDIDSGPRLRNLFFGDPRHPGASRARKIFHTSPERMRLIAGAPDSVANLRQRFELHHNIEQADAQRDFAEFVGRQAALVLDIAERRLQGGRYKVPR
;
A
#
# COMPACT_ATOMS: atom_id res chain seq x y z
N MET A 1 -20.50 -9.86 5.07
CA MET A 1 -19.36 -9.45 5.91
C MET A 1 -19.36 -7.94 5.93
N ASP A 2 -19.43 -7.34 7.11
CA ASP A 2 -19.46 -5.88 7.26
C ASP A 2 -18.04 -5.28 7.07
N LEU A 3 -17.95 -4.04 6.58
CA LEU A 3 -16.68 -3.31 6.46
C LEU A 3 -16.01 -3.16 7.83
N ALA A 4 -16.80 -2.95 8.89
CA ALA A 4 -16.28 -2.88 10.24
C ALA A 4 -15.57 -4.18 10.67
N ASP A 5 -16.12 -5.34 10.31
CA ASP A 5 -15.47 -6.64 10.57
C ASP A 5 -14.16 -6.78 9.80
N LYS A 6 -14.10 -6.26 8.57
CA LYS A 6 -12.87 -6.25 7.78
C LYS A 6 -11.81 -5.37 8.41
N TYR A 7 -12.19 -4.16 8.85
CA TYR A 7 -11.25 -3.24 9.48
C TYR A 7 -10.73 -3.79 10.80
N ARG A 8 -11.54 -4.51 11.60
CA ARG A 8 -11.09 -5.13 12.85
C ARG A 8 -10.05 -6.24 12.68
N GLN A 9 -9.94 -6.86 11.50
CA GLN A 9 -9.01 -7.98 11.27
C GLN A 9 -7.53 -7.56 11.24
N SER A 10 -7.23 -6.29 10.98
CA SER A 10 -5.88 -5.76 10.96
C SER A 10 -5.86 -4.27 11.29
N ASN A 11 -4.82 -3.82 11.99
CA ASN A 11 -4.62 -2.41 12.30
C ASN A 11 -3.64 -1.81 11.28
N PRO A 12 -3.98 -0.71 10.56
CA PRO A 12 -3.06 -0.06 9.63
C PRO A 12 -2.00 0.78 10.34
N TRP A 13 -2.23 1.16 11.60
CA TRP A 13 -1.31 2.01 12.35
C TRP A 13 -0.10 1.19 12.80
N PRO A 14 1.12 1.66 12.51
CA PRO A 14 2.32 1.01 13.02
C PRO A 14 2.41 1.13 14.54
N ALA A 15 3.10 0.19 15.17
CA ALA A 15 3.49 0.35 16.57
C ALA A 15 4.37 1.61 16.70
N ARG A 16 4.01 2.50 17.61
CA ARG A 16 4.62 3.83 17.76
C ARG A 16 4.49 4.32 19.19
N GLU A 17 5.47 5.08 19.62
CA GLU A 17 5.60 5.76 20.91
C GLU A 17 5.40 7.27 20.71
N GLY A 18 4.29 7.64 20.06
CA GLY A 18 3.94 9.04 19.79
C GLY A 18 4.56 9.64 18.52
N GLN A 19 5.29 8.86 17.71
CA GLN A 19 5.79 9.35 16.41
C GLN A 19 4.63 9.69 15.46
N ARG A 20 4.86 10.67 14.58
CA ARG A 20 3.96 10.95 13.45
C ARG A 20 3.98 9.80 12.46
N VAL A 21 2.88 9.63 11.73
CA VAL A 21 2.75 8.61 10.69
C VAL A 21 2.35 9.26 9.37
N LEU A 22 3.17 9.06 8.34
CA LEU A 22 2.87 9.34 6.94
C LEU A 22 2.37 8.04 6.28
N PHE A 23 1.13 8.03 5.81
CA PHE A 23 0.59 6.90 5.07
C PHE A 23 0.83 7.06 3.57
N ILE A 24 1.41 6.03 2.95
CA ILE A 24 1.48 5.91 1.49
C ILE A 24 0.42 4.91 1.05
N LEU A 25 -0.60 5.39 0.34
CA LEU A 25 -1.72 4.59 -0.14
C LEU A 25 -1.48 4.19 -1.59
N ASP A 26 -1.17 2.92 -1.82
CA ASP A 26 -1.13 2.37 -3.18
C ASP A 26 -2.56 2.11 -3.67
N THR A 27 -3.06 3.02 -4.49
CA THR A 27 -4.46 3.05 -4.94
C THR A 27 -4.53 3.30 -6.43
N ARG A 28 -5.31 2.47 -7.13
CA ARG A 28 -5.51 2.59 -8.59
C ARG A 28 -6.83 3.26 -8.94
N ASN A 29 -7.77 3.28 -8.00
CA ASN A 29 -9.10 3.85 -8.17
C ASN A 29 -9.63 4.44 -6.85
N SER A 30 -10.68 5.25 -6.94
CA SER A 30 -11.28 5.93 -5.77
C SER A 30 -11.86 4.96 -4.74
N PHE A 31 -12.34 3.79 -5.15
CA PHE A 31 -12.90 2.82 -4.20
C PHE A 31 -11.82 2.22 -3.29
N GLU A 32 -10.64 1.89 -3.83
CA GLU A 32 -9.50 1.46 -3.02
C GLU A 32 -9.03 2.57 -2.07
N GLN A 33 -8.98 3.80 -2.59
CA GLN A 33 -8.63 4.97 -1.78
C GLN A 33 -9.60 5.17 -0.61
N ASP A 34 -10.90 5.07 -0.85
CA ASP A 34 -11.93 5.19 0.18
C ASP A 34 -11.82 4.06 1.22
N LEU A 35 -11.53 2.84 0.79
CA LEU A 35 -11.34 1.69 1.68
C LEU A 35 -10.15 1.89 2.63
N LEU A 36 -9.00 2.34 2.12
CA LEU A 36 -7.81 2.57 2.93
C LEU A 36 -7.98 3.77 3.87
N LYS A 37 -8.62 4.85 3.41
CA LYS A 37 -8.93 6.02 4.23
C LYS A 37 -9.83 5.67 5.42
N GLN A 38 -10.90 4.92 5.15
CA GLN A 38 -11.80 4.44 6.20
C GLN A 38 -11.10 3.47 7.14
N TRP A 39 -10.22 2.61 6.64
CA TRP A 39 -9.43 1.71 7.47
C TRP A 39 -8.54 2.46 8.46
N ILE A 40 -7.84 3.51 8.01
CA ILE A 40 -7.05 4.40 8.89
C ILE A 40 -7.95 5.06 9.93
N HIS A 41 -9.06 5.65 9.49
CA HIS A 41 -9.98 6.39 10.35
C HIS A 41 -10.59 5.49 11.44
N HIS A 42 -10.96 4.25 11.09
CA HIS A 42 -11.56 3.28 12.01
C HIS A 42 -10.68 2.96 13.22
N HIS A 43 -9.35 2.99 13.04
CA HIS A 43 -8.36 2.68 14.09
C HIS A 43 -7.78 3.92 14.76
N ARG A 44 -8.28 5.12 14.45
CA ARG A 44 -7.80 6.36 15.08
C ARG A 44 -8.25 6.38 16.55
N ALA A 45 -7.30 6.46 17.48
CA ALA A 45 -7.61 6.59 18.90
C ALA A 45 -8.32 7.94 19.19
N SER A 46 -9.33 7.91 20.06
CA SER A 46 -10.22 9.04 20.39
C SER A 46 -9.62 10.06 21.36
N GLY A 47 -8.41 9.82 21.90
CA GLY A 47 -7.90 10.53 23.07
C GLY A 47 -7.11 11.81 22.81
N SER A 48 -6.15 11.79 21.88
CA SER A 48 -5.26 12.92 21.63
C SER A 48 -4.20 12.47 20.65
N GLU A 49 -4.10 13.17 19.52
CA GLU A 49 -2.87 13.34 18.73
C GLU A 49 -3.22 14.26 17.55
N GLU A 50 -2.94 15.53 17.77
CA GLU A 50 -3.16 16.68 16.88
C GLU A 50 -2.24 16.67 15.64
N PHE A 51 -1.45 15.60 15.45
CA PHE A 51 -0.72 15.41 14.22
C PHE A 51 -1.61 14.70 13.22
N GLU A 52 -2.12 15.47 12.25
CA GLU A 52 -2.68 14.91 11.03
C GLU A 52 -1.73 13.83 10.52
N ALA A 53 -2.23 12.60 10.36
CA ALA A 53 -1.48 11.52 9.72
C ALA A 53 -1.58 11.76 8.22
N PRO A 54 -0.57 12.40 7.57
CA PRO A 54 -0.70 12.82 6.19
C PRO A 54 -0.80 11.59 5.30
N GLN A 55 -1.51 11.71 4.19
CA GLN A 55 -1.78 10.60 3.30
C GLN A 55 -1.44 10.98 1.87
N VAL A 56 -0.60 10.17 1.23
CA VAL A 56 -0.19 10.34 -0.17
C VAL A 56 -0.76 9.17 -0.96
N CYS A 57 -1.45 9.45 -2.06
CA CYS A 57 -2.07 8.42 -2.90
C CYS A 57 -1.18 8.22 -4.12
N LEU A 58 -0.53 7.06 -4.22
CA LEU A 58 0.38 6.71 -5.30
C LEU A 58 -0.14 5.50 -6.06
N LYS A 59 0.39 5.29 -7.27
CA LYS A 59 0.17 4.08 -8.07
C LYS A 59 1.47 3.28 -8.10
N LEU A 60 1.70 2.44 -7.09
CA LEU A 60 3.00 1.79 -6.80
C LEU A 60 3.17 0.41 -7.46
N GLY A 61 2.62 0.18 -8.65
CA GLY A 61 2.72 -1.13 -9.30
C GLY A 61 2.58 -1.09 -10.82
N ASP A 62 2.87 0.06 -11.42
CA ASP A 62 3.08 0.16 -12.86
C ASP A 62 4.55 0.53 -13.07
N ASP A 63 5.42 -0.47 -13.26
CA ASP A 63 6.85 -0.25 -13.54
C ASP A 63 7.09 0.67 -14.76
N ARG A 64 6.04 0.91 -15.57
CA ARG A 64 6.07 1.76 -16.75
C ARG A 64 5.75 3.22 -16.47
N ARG A 65 5.29 3.58 -15.26
CA ARG A 65 5.01 4.96 -14.88
C ARG A 65 5.89 5.36 -13.70
N ALA A 66 6.61 6.46 -13.87
CA ALA A 66 7.29 7.10 -12.75
C ALA A 66 6.27 7.33 -11.61
N VAL A 67 6.69 7.02 -10.39
CA VAL A 67 5.93 7.38 -9.18
C VAL A 67 5.68 8.89 -9.24
N ASP A 68 4.51 9.34 -8.80
CA ASP A 68 4.22 10.77 -8.67
C ASP A 68 5.05 11.36 -7.52
N SER A 69 6.33 11.62 -7.84
CA SER A 69 7.38 11.98 -6.89
C SER A 69 7.17 13.37 -6.30
N ASP A 70 6.41 14.25 -6.95
CA ASP A 70 6.19 15.61 -6.48
C ASP A 70 5.29 15.63 -5.23
N GLN A 71 4.22 14.82 -5.20
CA GLN A 71 3.38 14.68 -4.01
C GLN A 71 4.17 14.10 -2.82
N LEU A 72 5.02 13.11 -3.12
CA LEU A 72 5.82 12.44 -2.11
C LEU A 72 6.96 13.33 -1.60
N LEU A 73 7.56 14.16 -2.46
CA LEU A 73 8.57 15.15 -2.08
C LEU A 73 8.02 16.14 -1.06
N ILE A 74 6.82 16.69 -1.29
CA ILE A 74 6.16 17.58 -0.35
C ILE A 74 5.87 16.86 0.97
N ALA A 75 5.37 15.62 0.90
CA ALA A 75 5.02 14.85 2.09
C ALA A 75 6.22 14.35 2.90
N LEU A 76 7.41 14.27 2.29
CA LEU A 76 8.64 13.86 2.97
C LEU A 76 9.38 15.02 3.65
N ALA A 77 8.86 16.25 3.56
CA ALA A 77 9.28 17.39 4.38
C ALA A 77 8.77 17.29 5.83
N LEU A 78 8.88 16.10 6.43
CA LEU A 78 8.44 15.78 7.78
C LEU A 78 9.63 15.51 8.71
N PRO A 79 9.43 15.56 10.04
CA PRO A 79 10.46 15.19 11.01
C PRO A 79 11.07 13.82 10.76
N ALA A 80 12.36 13.65 11.04
CA ALA A 80 13.11 12.44 10.71
C ALA A 80 12.62 11.17 11.42
N ASP A 81 11.99 11.33 12.59
CA ASP A 81 11.37 10.25 13.38
C ASP A 81 9.99 9.82 12.84
N THR A 82 9.42 10.54 11.86
CA THR A 82 8.15 10.18 11.24
C THR A 82 8.22 8.79 10.62
N LEU A 83 7.24 7.95 10.95
CA LEU A 83 7.07 6.63 10.35
C LEU A 83 6.34 6.74 9.00
N VAL A 84 6.92 6.17 7.97
CA VAL A 84 6.31 5.97 6.66
C VAL A 84 5.65 4.59 6.65
N ALA A 85 4.32 4.56 6.48
CA ALA A 85 3.51 3.36 6.54
C ALA A 85 2.78 3.10 5.20
N PRO A 86 3.29 2.18 4.36
CA PRO A 86 2.64 1.83 3.08
C PRO A 86 1.42 0.93 3.28
N LEU A 87 0.31 1.24 2.61
CA LEU A 87 -0.94 0.46 2.62
C LEU A 87 -1.42 0.14 1.20
N ARG A 88 -2.02 -1.04 1.01
CA ARG A 88 -2.60 -1.50 -0.27
C ARG A 88 -3.86 -2.33 -0.07
N VAL A 89 -4.79 -2.27 -1.02
CA VAL A 89 -5.86 -3.27 -1.16
C VAL A 89 -5.39 -4.37 -2.12
N ALA A 90 -5.27 -5.59 -1.63
CA ALA A 90 -4.95 -6.75 -2.45
C ALA A 90 -6.20 -7.53 -2.84
N TRP A 91 -6.28 -7.87 -4.12
CA TRP A 91 -7.38 -8.63 -4.71
C TRP A 91 -6.92 -10.03 -5.08
N LEU A 92 -7.39 -11.02 -4.32
CA LEU A 92 -7.06 -12.41 -4.60
C LEU A 92 -7.82 -12.89 -5.85
N PRO A 93 -7.18 -13.70 -6.72
CA PRO A 93 -7.86 -14.34 -7.84
C PRO A 93 -8.93 -15.30 -7.32
N SER A 94 -9.99 -15.52 -8.10
CA SER A 94 -10.96 -16.60 -7.85
C SER A 94 -10.36 -17.98 -8.17
N GLN A 95 -11.01 -19.07 -7.74
CA GLN A 95 -10.59 -20.43 -8.14
C GLN A 95 -10.68 -20.61 -9.67
N GLU A 96 -11.76 -20.14 -10.29
CA GLU A 96 -11.89 -20.05 -11.74
C GLU A 96 -10.76 -19.22 -12.38
N ASP A 97 -10.28 -18.18 -11.67
CA ASP A 97 -9.15 -17.39 -12.12
C ASP A 97 -7.84 -18.18 -12.17
N ILE A 98 -7.66 -19.09 -11.22
CA ILE A 98 -6.49 -19.96 -11.09
C ILE A 98 -6.56 -21.10 -12.11
N ASP A 99 -7.73 -21.72 -12.27
CA ASP A 99 -7.93 -22.92 -13.09
C ASP A 99 -7.89 -22.65 -14.60
N SER A 100 -8.30 -21.45 -15.04
CA SER A 100 -8.38 -21.12 -16.47
C SER A 100 -7.03 -20.75 -17.12
N GLY A 101 -5.94 -20.73 -16.36
CA GLY A 101 -4.62 -20.35 -16.85
C GLY A 101 -4.48 -18.86 -17.26
N PRO A 102 -3.25 -18.37 -17.46
CA PRO A 102 -2.97 -16.92 -17.47
C PRO A 102 -3.30 -16.15 -18.77
N ARG A 103 -3.87 -16.76 -19.83
CA ARG A 103 -3.64 -16.22 -21.20
C ARG A 103 -4.82 -15.73 -22.04
N LEU A 104 -6.06 -16.14 -21.82
CA LEU A 104 -7.14 -15.77 -22.78
C LEU A 104 -8.13 -14.71 -22.27
N ARG A 105 -8.44 -14.65 -20.97
CA ARG A 105 -9.41 -13.66 -20.46
C ARG A 105 -8.83 -12.33 -19.97
N ASN A 106 -7.52 -12.27 -19.67
CA ASN A 106 -6.87 -11.04 -19.18
C ASN A 106 -6.90 -9.91 -20.22
N LEU A 107 -7.04 -10.24 -21.50
CA LEU A 107 -7.23 -9.29 -22.60
C LEU A 107 -8.64 -8.67 -22.64
N PHE A 108 -9.67 -9.39 -22.17
CA PHE A 108 -11.07 -8.91 -22.21
C PHE A 108 -11.56 -8.34 -20.87
N PHE A 109 -11.07 -8.86 -19.75
CA PHE A 109 -11.54 -8.48 -18.40
C PHE A 109 -10.49 -7.74 -17.55
N GLY A 110 -9.27 -7.56 -18.06
CA GLY A 110 -8.13 -6.96 -17.33
C GLY A 110 -7.50 -7.90 -16.30
N ASP A 111 -6.40 -7.47 -15.68
CA ASP A 111 -5.70 -8.22 -14.63
C ASP A 111 -6.61 -8.42 -13.40
N PRO A 112 -6.96 -9.66 -13.01
CA PRO A 112 -7.80 -9.94 -11.85
C PRO A 112 -7.25 -9.41 -10.53
N ARG A 113 -5.93 -9.15 -10.45
CA ARG A 113 -5.26 -8.58 -9.27
C ARG A 113 -5.43 -7.06 -9.17
N HIS A 114 -5.84 -6.41 -10.27
CA HIS A 114 -5.98 -4.97 -10.38
C HIS A 114 -7.35 -4.58 -10.98
N PRO A 115 -8.46 -4.92 -10.31
CA PRO A 115 -9.80 -4.62 -10.80
C PRO A 115 -10.05 -3.10 -10.84
N GLY A 116 -10.75 -2.64 -11.90
CA GLY A 116 -11.32 -1.28 -11.90
C GLY A 116 -12.39 -1.10 -10.82
N ALA A 117 -12.74 0.15 -10.49
CA ALA A 117 -13.61 0.50 -9.36
C ALA A 117 -14.94 -0.30 -9.31
N SER A 118 -15.64 -0.43 -10.43
CA SER A 118 -16.91 -1.18 -10.49
C SER A 118 -16.72 -2.67 -10.23
N ARG A 119 -15.64 -3.26 -10.75
CA ARG A 119 -15.30 -4.67 -10.52
C ARG A 119 -14.84 -4.89 -9.08
N ALA A 120 -14.07 -3.96 -8.51
CA ALA A 120 -13.65 -3.99 -7.11
C ALA A 120 -14.86 -3.96 -6.16
N ARG A 121 -15.84 -3.07 -6.41
CA ARG A 121 -17.12 -3.04 -5.67
C ARG A 121 -17.89 -4.34 -5.80
N LYS A 122 -17.99 -4.90 -7.03
CA LYS A 122 -18.65 -6.19 -7.24
C LYS A 122 -17.98 -7.30 -6.44
N ILE A 123 -16.66 -7.43 -6.53
CA ILE A 123 -15.89 -8.44 -5.77
C ILE A 123 -16.09 -8.24 -4.27
N PHE A 124 -16.09 -7.00 -3.78
CA PHE A 124 -16.37 -6.70 -2.38
C PHE A 124 -17.76 -7.23 -1.93
N HIS A 125 -18.80 -7.05 -2.74
CA HIS A 125 -20.15 -7.52 -2.40
C HIS A 125 -20.34 -9.02 -2.58
N THR A 126 -19.78 -9.63 -3.63
CA THR A 126 -20.02 -11.05 -3.96
C THR A 126 -19.02 -12.00 -3.31
N SER A 127 -17.80 -11.53 -3.05
CA SER A 127 -16.65 -12.35 -2.65
C SER A 127 -15.70 -11.55 -1.73
N PRO A 128 -16.20 -11.02 -0.59
CA PRO A 128 -15.43 -10.14 0.30
C PRO A 128 -14.14 -10.79 0.81
N GLU A 129 -14.06 -12.12 0.90
CA GLU A 129 -12.87 -12.88 1.31
C GLU A 129 -11.66 -12.69 0.38
N ARG A 130 -11.91 -12.30 -0.88
CA ARG A 130 -10.89 -11.99 -1.88
C ARG A 130 -10.28 -10.61 -1.71
N MET A 131 -10.98 -9.69 -1.04
CA MET A 131 -10.45 -8.37 -0.70
C MET A 131 -9.66 -8.44 0.61
N ARG A 132 -8.40 -8.03 0.57
CA ARG A 132 -7.51 -7.99 1.73
C ARG A 132 -6.86 -6.61 1.85
N LEU A 133 -6.87 -6.08 3.07
CA LEU A 133 -6.17 -4.85 3.41
C LEU A 133 -4.79 -5.25 3.91
N ILE A 134 -3.74 -4.67 3.32
CA ILE A 134 -2.36 -5.01 3.59
C ILE A 134 -1.63 -3.76 4.07
N ALA A 135 -0.90 -3.91 5.17
CA ALA A 135 0.11 -2.96 5.61
C ALA A 135 1.50 -3.52 5.28
N GLY A 136 2.30 -2.73 4.59
CA GLY A 136 3.73 -3.00 4.42
C GLY A 136 4.47 -2.78 5.75
N ALA A 137 5.70 -3.30 5.84
CA ALA A 137 6.56 -2.96 6.97
C ALA A 137 6.81 -1.44 6.98
N PRO A 138 6.52 -0.74 8.09
CA PRO A 138 6.80 0.69 8.20
C PRO A 138 8.30 0.93 8.37
N ASP A 139 8.76 2.13 8.02
CA ASP A 139 10.14 2.56 8.21
C ASP A 139 10.19 4.05 8.57
N SER A 140 11.22 4.53 9.27
CA SER A 140 11.33 5.96 9.59
C SER A 140 11.92 6.76 8.43
N VAL A 141 11.57 8.05 8.34
CA VAL A 141 12.19 8.96 7.36
C VAL A 141 13.71 8.98 7.52
N ALA A 142 14.22 8.96 8.76
CA ALA A 142 15.65 8.90 9.05
C ALA A 142 16.32 7.65 8.47
N ASN A 143 15.75 6.46 8.70
CA ASN A 143 16.33 5.21 8.23
C ASN A 143 16.23 5.09 6.70
N LEU A 144 15.11 5.51 6.11
CA LEU A 144 14.96 5.59 4.66
C LEU A 144 16.01 6.53 4.05
N ARG A 145 16.27 7.68 4.67
CA ARG A 145 17.28 8.65 4.23
C ARG A 145 18.69 8.08 4.34
N GLN A 146 19.04 7.48 5.48
CA GLN A 146 20.34 6.83 5.65
C GLN A 146 20.57 5.75 4.59
N ARG A 147 19.57 4.91 4.31
CA ARG A 147 19.65 3.86 3.28
C ARG A 147 19.79 4.45 1.88
N PHE A 148 19.13 5.56 1.58
CA PHE A 148 19.28 6.27 0.32
C PHE A 148 20.71 6.80 0.15
N GLU A 149 21.25 7.47 1.17
CA GLU A 149 22.60 8.06 1.16
C GLU A 149 23.72 7.00 1.02
N LEU A 150 23.51 5.77 1.51
CA LEU A 150 24.45 4.66 1.31
C LEU A 150 24.57 4.21 -0.16
N HIS A 151 23.56 4.45 -0.98
CA HIS A 151 23.48 3.96 -2.36
C HIS A 151 23.48 5.08 -3.42
N HIS A 152 23.39 6.34 -3.02
CA HIS A 152 23.29 7.49 -3.91
C HIS A 152 24.27 8.60 -3.52
N ASN A 153 24.90 9.23 -4.51
CA ASN A 153 25.78 10.38 -4.27
C ASN A 153 24.94 11.66 -4.11
N ILE A 154 25.04 12.33 -2.95
CA ILE A 154 24.15 13.43 -2.51
C ILE A 154 24.42 14.74 -3.29
N GLU A 155 25.53 14.86 -4.01
CA GLU A 155 25.95 16.08 -4.73
C GLU A 155 25.07 16.45 -5.95
N GLN A 156 24.02 15.68 -6.23
CA GLN A 156 23.14 15.92 -7.38
C GLN A 156 22.03 16.92 -7.05
N ALA A 157 21.76 17.84 -7.97
CA ALA A 157 20.71 18.86 -7.84
C ALA A 157 19.30 18.27 -7.64
N ASP A 158 19.09 17.00 -8.02
CA ASP A 158 17.81 16.28 -7.94
C ASP A 158 17.69 15.34 -6.72
N ALA A 159 18.62 15.39 -5.75
CA ALA A 159 18.69 14.44 -4.64
C ALA A 159 17.39 14.29 -3.82
N GLN A 160 16.57 15.35 -3.71
CA GLN A 160 15.27 15.27 -3.02
C GLN A 160 14.21 14.49 -3.82
N ARG A 161 14.18 14.66 -5.15
CA ARG A 161 13.28 13.93 -6.02
C ARG A 161 13.68 12.46 -6.09
N ASP A 162 14.98 12.18 -6.18
CA ASP A 162 15.52 10.83 -6.14
C ASP A 162 15.22 10.11 -4.82
N PHE A 163 15.28 10.84 -3.71
CA PHE A 163 14.88 10.32 -2.39
C PHE A 163 13.38 9.97 -2.37
N ALA A 164 12.51 10.84 -2.90
CA ALA A 164 11.08 10.55 -2.99
C ALA A 164 10.81 9.30 -3.84
N GLU A 165 11.44 9.18 -5.01
CA GLU A 165 11.34 7.98 -5.83
C GLU A 165 11.84 6.72 -5.11
N PHE A 166 12.95 6.82 -4.40
CA PHE A 166 13.47 5.72 -3.58
C PHE A 166 12.46 5.27 -2.53
N VAL A 167 11.84 6.22 -1.81
CA VAL A 167 10.79 5.92 -0.82
C VAL A 167 9.59 5.24 -1.49
N GLY A 168 9.16 5.71 -2.66
CA GLY A 168 8.11 5.06 -3.44
C GLY A 168 8.45 3.61 -3.82
N ARG A 169 9.68 3.34 -4.27
CA ARG A 169 10.18 1.98 -4.57
C ARG A 169 10.23 1.09 -3.32
N GLN A 170 10.70 1.63 -2.19
CA GLN A 170 10.70 0.88 -0.92
C GLN A 170 9.29 0.54 -0.46
N ALA A 171 8.35 1.48 -0.58
CA ALA A 171 6.95 1.27 -0.26
C ALA A 171 6.33 0.14 -1.12
N ALA A 172 6.57 0.16 -2.44
CA ALA A 172 6.13 -0.90 -3.35
C ALA A 172 6.70 -2.27 -2.94
N LEU A 173 8.02 -2.33 -2.65
CA LEU A 173 8.71 -3.56 -2.28
C LEU A 173 8.13 -4.20 -1.00
N VAL A 174 7.92 -3.41 0.06
CA VAL A 174 7.38 -3.96 1.32
C VAL A 174 5.91 -4.38 1.19
N LEU A 175 5.13 -3.71 0.33
CA LEU A 175 3.77 -4.12 0.00
C LEU A 175 3.76 -5.45 -0.77
N ASP A 176 4.65 -5.62 -1.75
CA ASP A 176 4.79 -6.87 -2.49
C ASP A 176 5.22 -8.03 -1.58
N ILE A 177 6.12 -7.78 -0.62
CA ILE A 177 6.51 -8.77 0.38
C ILE A 177 5.31 -9.18 1.23
N ALA A 178 4.53 -8.20 1.71
CA ALA A 178 3.35 -8.45 2.53
C ALA A 178 2.26 -9.22 1.75
N GLU A 179 2.05 -8.88 0.47
CA GLU A 179 1.14 -9.59 -0.43
C GLU A 179 1.59 -11.03 -0.71
N ARG A 180 2.89 -11.25 -0.95
CA ARG A 180 3.43 -12.61 -1.11
C ARG A 180 3.26 -13.46 0.14
N ARG A 181 3.40 -12.89 1.34
CA ARG A 181 3.13 -13.60 2.61
C ARG A 181 1.67 -14.01 2.74
N LEU A 182 0.75 -13.13 2.35
CA LEU A 182 -0.68 -13.41 2.32
C LEU A 182 -1.02 -14.57 1.36
N GLN A 183 -0.37 -14.63 0.19
CA GLN A 183 -0.56 -15.70 -0.80
C GLN A 183 0.12 -17.02 -0.37
N GLY A 184 1.35 -16.95 0.14
CA GLY A 184 2.17 -18.11 0.53
C GLY A 184 1.67 -18.86 1.77
N GLY A 185 0.95 -18.20 2.69
CA GLY A 185 0.36 -18.85 3.87
C GLY A 185 -0.74 -19.87 3.55
N ARG A 186 -1.29 -19.86 2.33
CA ARG A 186 -2.32 -20.81 1.86
C ARG A 186 -1.85 -21.78 0.79
N TYR A 187 -0.57 -21.73 0.41
CA TYR A 187 0.00 -22.57 -0.64
C TYR A 187 1.05 -23.53 -0.07
N LYS A 188 0.63 -24.39 0.88
CA LYS A 188 1.26 -25.72 0.98
C LYS A 188 0.66 -26.56 -0.14
N VAL A 189 1.40 -26.68 -1.23
CA VAL A 189 1.16 -27.68 -2.27
C VAL A 189 1.30 -29.06 -1.60
N PRO A 190 0.34 -29.99 -1.73
CA PRO A 190 0.59 -31.36 -1.31
C PRO A 190 1.77 -31.91 -2.10
N ARG A 191 2.75 -32.49 -1.40
CA ARG A 191 3.80 -33.31 -2.01
C ARG A 191 3.24 -34.68 -2.32
#